data_AF-A0A944J8R6-F1
#
_entry.id   AF-A0A944J8R6-F1
#
_cell.length_a   1.000
_cell.length_b   1.000
_cell.length_c   1.000
_cell.angle_alpha   90.00
_cell.angle_beta   90.00
_cell.angle_gamma   90.00
#
_symmetry.space_group_name_H-M   'P 1'
#
loop_
_entity.id
_entity.type
_entity.pdbx_description
1 polymer ?
#
loop_
_entity_poly.entity_id
_entity_poly.type
_entity_poly.pdbx_seq_one_letter_code
_entity_poly.pdbx_strand_id
1 'polypeptide(L)'
;MAARLPTDVIEARLNHLIDRARRNRLLTEEADRFTAHLRDLVRRLEDEEDSSRRLLTQRQEMAAERYAWQERGDQAEARVRALTAEVSRLTAGQCTHTRAMCEQHHAVPVAGCPYSRCLAATATGRAATA
;
A
#
# COMPACT_ATOMS: atom_id res chain seq x y z
N MET A 1 0.06 22.57 31.75
CA MET A 1 0.83 22.61 30.48
C MET A 1 1.51 23.97 30.41
N ALA A 2 2.81 24.05 30.69
CA ALA A 2 3.54 25.32 30.60
C ALA A 2 3.66 25.72 29.13
N ALA A 3 3.26 26.95 28.78
CA ALA A 3 3.35 27.49 27.43
C ALA A 3 4.80 27.42 26.93
N ARG A 4 4.99 26.93 25.69
CA ARG A 4 6.30 26.83 25.05
C ARG A 4 6.84 28.26 24.87
N LEU A 5 7.95 28.58 25.54
CA LEU A 5 8.61 29.86 25.34
C LEU A 5 9.13 29.94 23.89
N PRO A 6 9.01 31.10 23.23
CA PRO A 6 9.60 31.31 21.91
C PRO A 6 11.12 31.05 21.90
N THR A 7 11.65 30.49 20.81
CA THR A 7 13.06 30.08 20.68
C THR A 7 14.04 31.24 20.92
N ASP A 8 13.69 32.42 20.44
CA ASP A 8 14.41 33.68 20.63
C ASP A 8 14.51 34.10 22.10
N VAL A 9 13.46 33.86 22.90
CA VAL A 9 13.46 34.14 24.34
C VAL A 9 14.37 33.15 25.08
N ILE A 10 14.38 31.89 24.66
CA ILE A 10 15.27 30.86 25.22
C ILE A 10 16.73 31.20 24.89
N GLU A 11 17.02 31.59 23.65
CA GLU A 11 18.34 31.95 23.16
C GLU A 11 18.90 33.21 23.87
N ALA A 12 18.08 34.25 24.03
CA ALA A 12 18.46 35.44 24.78
C ALA A 12 18.79 35.12 26.26
N ARG A 13 17.97 34.27 26.89
CA ARG A 13 18.19 33.85 28.29
C ARG A 13 19.44 32.97 28.44
N LEU A 14 19.69 32.08 27.50
CA LEU A 14 20.92 31.28 27.42
C LEU A 14 22.16 32.17 27.33
N ASN A 15 22.16 33.12 26.39
CA ASN A 15 23.26 34.04 26.18
C ASN A 15 23.55 34.89 27.43
N HIS A 16 22.51 35.32 28.14
CA HIS A 16 22.66 36.05 29.40
C HIS A 16 23.33 35.21 30.50
N LEU A 17 22.93 33.95 30.66
CA LEU A 17 23.53 33.04 31.65
C LEU A 17 25.00 32.70 31.30
N ILE A 18 25.29 32.51 30.00
CA ILE A 18 26.65 32.28 29.50
C ILE A 18 27.55 33.50 29.77
N ASP A 19 27.08 34.73 29.52
CA ASP A 19 27.84 35.95 29.82
C ASP A 19 28.13 36.07 31.33
N ARG A 20 27.14 35.81 32.20
CA ARG A 20 27.36 35.82 33.66
C ARG A 20 28.33 34.74 34.12
N ALA A 21 28.27 33.54 33.56
CA ALA A 21 29.21 32.46 33.85
C ALA A 21 30.64 32.85 33.46
N ARG A 22 30.84 33.42 32.26
CA ARG A 22 32.14 33.92 31.80
C ARG A 22 32.73 35.00 32.70
N ARG A 23 31.88 35.81 33.34
CA ARG A 23 32.28 36.87 34.29
C ARG A 23 32.40 36.39 35.74
N ASN A 24 32.27 35.08 36.01
CA ASN A 24 32.25 34.50 37.37
C ASN A 24 31.18 35.13 38.29
N ARG A 25 30.01 35.49 37.73
CA ARG A 25 28.87 36.07 38.47
C ARG A 25 27.63 35.19 38.45
N LEU A 26 27.77 33.92 38.07
CA LEU A 26 26.66 32.98 38.06
C LEU A 26 26.39 32.50 39.49
N LEU A 27 25.16 32.67 39.97
CA LEU A 27 24.78 32.16 41.29
C LEU A 27 24.55 30.65 41.22
N THR A 28 24.81 29.93 42.30
CA THR A 28 24.60 28.47 42.36
C THR A 28 23.16 28.09 42.00
N GLU A 29 22.17 28.81 42.53
CA GLU A 29 20.75 28.59 42.21
C GLU A 29 20.41 28.85 40.74
N GLU A 30 21.07 29.82 40.10
CA GLU A 30 20.92 30.06 38.67
C GLU A 30 21.52 28.91 37.86
N ALA A 31 22.68 28.40 38.28
CA ALA A 31 23.34 27.24 37.68
C ALA A 31 22.52 25.96 37.83
N ASP A 32 21.91 25.73 39.00
CA ASP A 32 21.09 24.54 39.27
C ASP A 32 19.80 24.55 38.44
N ARG A 33 19.09 25.69 38.42
CA ARG A 33 17.91 25.86 37.55
C ARG A 33 18.25 25.68 36.08
N PHE A 34 19.37 26.25 35.65
CA PHE A 34 19.83 26.13 34.27
C PHE A 34 20.15 24.67 33.91
N THR A 35 20.87 23.98 34.77
CA THR A 35 21.20 22.56 34.59
C THR A 35 19.94 21.69 34.52
N ALA A 36 18.95 21.96 35.37
CA ALA A 36 17.67 21.26 35.33
C ALA A 36 16.92 21.49 34.00
N HIS A 37 16.89 22.72 33.50
CA HIS A 37 16.28 23.04 32.20
C HIS A 37 17.01 22.39 31.02
N LEU A 38 18.34 22.36 31.04
CA LEU A 38 19.12 21.68 30.00
C LEU A 38 18.86 20.17 30.00
N ARG A 39 18.82 19.52 31.17
CA ARG A 39 18.50 18.09 31.25
C ARG A 39 17.11 17.78 30.69
N ASP A 40 16.11 18.60 31.01
CA ASP A 40 14.76 18.41 30.45
C ASP A 40 14.70 18.69 28.94
N LEU A 41 15.46 19.66 28.43
CA LEU A 41 15.56 19.91 26.99
C LEU A 41 16.22 18.73 26.26
N VAL A 42 17.35 18.22 26.76
CA VAL A 42 18.05 17.07 26.19
C VAL A 42 17.12 15.87 26.14
N ARG A 43 16.46 15.53 27.26
CA ARG A 43 15.48 14.43 27.30
C ARG A 43 14.39 14.57 26.24
N ARG A 44 13.85 15.77 26.05
CA ARG A 44 12.81 16.02 25.03
C ARG A 44 13.34 15.87 23.60
N LEU A 45 14.57 16.28 23.34
CA LEU A 45 15.20 16.10 22.02
C LEU A 45 15.46 14.63 21.73
N GLU A 46 15.92 13.86 22.72
CA GLU A 46 16.07 12.41 22.62
C GLU A 46 14.72 11.72 22.36
N ASP A 47 13.66 12.11 23.09
CA ASP A 47 12.30 11.61 22.87
C ASP A 47 11.77 11.92 21.44
N GLU A 48 12.08 13.10 20.92
CA GLU A 48 11.69 13.55 19.57
C GLU A 48 12.51 12.85 18.47
N GLU A 49 13.81 12.65 18.68
CA GLU A 49 14.69 11.88 17.80
C GLU A 49 14.23 10.43 17.71
N ASP A 50 13.96 9.79 18.86
CA ASP A 50 13.45 8.42 18.93
C ASP A 50 12.10 8.30 18.22
N SER A 51 11.23 9.29 18.38
CA SER A 51 9.94 9.33 17.69
C SER A 51 10.11 9.49 16.18
N SER A 52 11.03 10.36 15.75
CA SER A 52 11.35 10.58 14.34
C SER A 52 11.95 9.31 13.71
N ARG A 53 12.83 8.62 14.43
CA ARG A 53 13.42 7.34 13.99
C ARG A 53 12.36 6.27 13.80
N ARG A 54 11.44 6.12 14.76
CA ARG A 54 10.31 5.18 14.65
C ARG A 54 9.42 5.48 13.44
N LEU A 55 9.08 6.75 13.21
CA LEU A 55 8.27 7.16 12.07
C LEU A 55 8.97 6.90 10.73
N LEU A 56 10.29 7.09 10.67
CA LEU A 56 11.07 6.79 9.46
C LEU A 56 11.04 5.28 9.16
N THR A 57 11.27 4.43 10.16
CA THR A 57 11.18 2.97 10.02
C THR A 57 9.79 2.56 9.53
N GLN A 58 8.72 3.05 10.18
CA GLN A 58 7.35 2.74 9.78
C GLN A 58 7.05 3.18 8.34
N ARG A 59 7.56 4.35 7.91
CA ARG A 59 7.41 4.81 6.52
C ARG A 59 8.14 3.91 5.53
N GLN A 60 9.33 3.42 5.87
CA GLN A 60 10.08 2.50 5.03
C GLN A 60 9.36 1.15 4.92
N GLU A 61 8.83 0.63 6.02
CA GLU A 61 8.03 -0.60 6.04
C GLU A 61 6.78 -0.46 5.17
N MET A 62 5.99 0.61 5.36
CA MET A 62 4.81 0.86 4.53
C MET A 62 5.16 1.02 3.04
N ALA A 63 6.30 1.64 2.72
CA ALA A 63 6.75 1.72 1.33
C ALA A 63 7.10 0.34 0.76
N ALA A 64 7.82 -0.49 1.52
CA ALA A 64 8.16 -1.85 1.11
C ALA A 64 6.91 -2.72 0.92
N GLU A 65 5.95 -2.64 1.84
CA GLU A 65 4.66 -3.34 1.72
C GLU A 65 3.89 -2.90 0.49
N ARG A 66 3.86 -1.59 0.20
CA ARG A 66 3.21 -1.07 -1.02
C ARG A 66 3.84 -1.63 -2.29
N TYR A 67 5.17 -1.69 -2.37
CA TYR A 67 5.85 -2.29 -3.52
C TYR A 67 5.54 -3.78 -3.64
N ALA A 68 5.56 -4.53 -2.54
CA ALA A 68 5.23 -5.95 -2.56
C ALA A 68 3.76 -6.21 -2.97
N TRP A 69 2.84 -5.37 -2.53
CA TRP A 69 1.44 -5.43 -2.97
C TRP A 69 1.28 -5.10 -4.45
N GLN A 70 1.99 -4.09 -4.95
CA GLN A 70 1.98 -3.74 -6.36
C GLN A 70 2.49 -4.89 -7.23
N GLU A 71 3.62 -5.49 -6.88
CA GLU A 71 4.17 -6.63 -7.60
C GLU A 71 3.20 -7.82 -7.63
N ARG A 72 2.55 -8.15 -6.50
CA ARG A 72 1.51 -9.19 -6.46
C ARG A 72 0.33 -8.84 -7.35
N GLY A 73 -0.06 -7.57 -7.40
CA GLY A 73 -1.11 -7.07 -8.28
C GLY A 73 -0.76 -7.26 -9.75
N ASP A 74 0.44 -6.86 -10.15
CA ASP A 74 0.94 -6.99 -11.53
C ASP A 74 1.00 -8.46 -11.97
N GLN A 75 1.49 -9.35 -11.08
CA GLN A 75 1.52 -10.79 -11.33
C GLN A 75 0.11 -11.38 -11.46
N ALA A 76 -0.83 -10.96 -10.60
CA ALA A 76 -2.21 -11.39 -10.66
C ALA A 76 -2.88 -10.93 -11.97
N GLU A 77 -2.66 -9.68 -12.39
CA GLU A 77 -3.18 -9.15 -13.65
C GLU A 77 -2.60 -9.90 -14.86
N ALA A 78 -1.29 -10.18 -14.86
CA ALA A 78 -0.66 -11.00 -15.89
C ALA A 78 -1.27 -12.41 -15.96
N ARG A 79 -1.51 -13.04 -14.80
CA ARG A 79 -2.14 -14.36 -14.73
C ARG A 79 -3.59 -14.33 -15.20
N VAL A 80 -4.36 -13.31 -14.84
CA VAL A 80 -5.73 -13.11 -15.34
C VAL A 80 -5.72 -12.98 -16.86
N ARG A 81 -4.85 -12.14 -17.43
CA ARG A 81 -4.73 -12.00 -18.90
C ARG A 81 -4.41 -13.32 -19.58
N ALA A 82 -3.46 -14.10 -19.05
CA ALA A 82 -3.10 -15.40 -19.58
C ALA A 82 -4.26 -16.39 -19.53
N LEU A 83 -4.94 -16.48 -18.38
CA LEU A 83 -6.11 -17.36 -18.21
C LEU A 83 -7.28 -16.94 -19.09
N THR A 84 -7.53 -15.63 -19.24
CA THR A 84 -8.57 -15.12 -20.15
C THR A 84 -8.27 -15.52 -21.59
N ALA A 85 -7.03 -15.36 -22.06
CA ALA A 85 -6.64 -15.77 -23.40
C ALA A 85 -6.80 -17.29 -23.60
N GLU A 86 -6.41 -18.08 -22.59
CA GLU A 86 -6.55 -19.53 -22.62
C GLU A 86 -8.02 -19.97 -22.63
N VAL A 87 -8.88 -19.37 -21.81
CA VAL A 87 -10.33 -19.61 -21.84
C VAL A 87 -10.90 -19.26 -23.20
N SER A 88 -10.52 -18.11 -23.78
CA SER A 88 -10.96 -17.74 -25.13
C SER A 88 -10.53 -18.75 -26.17
N ARG A 89 -9.29 -19.26 -26.09
CA ARG A 89 -8.76 -20.29 -26.99
C ARG A 89 -9.52 -21.60 -26.85
N LEU A 90 -9.76 -22.07 -25.62
CA LEU A 90 -10.43 -23.33 -25.34
C LEU A 90 -11.92 -23.29 -25.71
N THR A 91 -12.57 -22.15 -25.50
CA THR A 91 -14.00 -21.96 -25.78
C THR A 91 -14.30 -21.51 -27.21
N ALA A 92 -13.27 -21.18 -28.00
CA ALA A 92 -13.43 -20.80 -29.40
C ALA A 92 -14.21 -21.87 -30.19
N GLY A 93 -15.38 -21.50 -30.71
CA GLY A 93 -16.24 -22.40 -31.48
C GLY A 93 -17.03 -23.43 -30.65
N GLN A 94 -16.92 -23.40 -29.32
CA GLN A 94 -17.71 -24.23 -28.42
C GLN A 94 -18.99 -23.51 -27.98
N CYS A 95 -20.06 -24.28 -27.73
CA CYS A 95 -21.23 -23.75 -27.04
C CYS A 95 -20.92 -23.63 -25.54
N THR A 96 -20.78 -22.40 -25.04
CA THR A 96 -20.46 -22.13 -23.62
C THR A 96 -21.70 -22.04 -22.73
N HIS A 97 -22.88 -22.38 -23.24
CA HIS A 97 -24.11 -22.41 -22.46
C HIS A 97 -24.11 -23.57 -21.45
N THR A 98 -24.99 -23.47 -20.45
CA THR A 98 -25.20 -24.55 -19.48
C THR A 98 -25.60 -25.83 -20.20
N ARG A 99 -25.19 -26.99 -19.67
CA ARG A 99 -25.40 -28.31 -20.29
C ARG A 99 -26.85 -28.56 -20.72
N ALA A 100 -27.82 -28.12 -19.92
CA ALA A 100 -29.25 -28.23 -20.24
C ALA A 100 -29.65 -27.45 -21.51
N MET A 101 -29.08 -26.26 -21.73
CA MET A 101 -29.26 -25.50 -22.98
C MET A 101 -28.52 -26.18 -24.14
N CYS A 102 -27.30 -26.67 -23.92
CA CYS A 102 -26.54 -27.41 -24.94
C CYS A 102 -27.28 -28.68 -25.41
N GLU A 103 -27.88 -29.46 -24.51
CA GLU A 103 -28.63 -30.67 -24.85
C GLU A 103 -29.86 -30.36 -25.71
N GLN A 104 -30.55 -29.22 -25.48
CA GLN A 104 -31.63 -28.75 -26.35
C GLN A 104 -31.13 -28.36 -27.75
N HIS A 105 -29.98 -27.68 -27.86
CA HIS A 105 -29.41 -27.22 -29.13
C HIS A 105 -28.74 -28.33 -29.97
N HIS A 106 -28.31 -29.42 -29.33
CA HIS A 106 -27.58 -30.52 -29.98
C HIS A 106 -28.46 -31.73 -30.33
N ALA A 107 -29.64 -31.87 -29.71
CA ALA A 107 -30.63 -32.89 -30.07
C ALA A 107 -31.29 -32.62 -31.43
N VAL A 108 -31.51 -31.34 -31.76
CA VAL A 108 -32.02 -30.88 -33.06
C VAL A 108 -31.21 -29.65 -33.45
N PRO A 109 -30.53 -29.63 -34.62
CA PRO A 109 -29.77 -28.45 -35.04
C PRO A 109 -30.68 -27.22 -35.11
N VAL A 110 -30.36 -26.18 -34.34
CA VAL A 110 -31.15 -24.94 -34.30
C VAL A 110 -30.75 -24.03 -35.46
N ALA A 111 -31.71 -23.68 -36.31
CA ALA A 111 -31.51 -22.76 -37.41
C ALA A 111 -30.99 -21.40 -36.92
N GLY A 112 -29.91 -20.90 -37.52
CA GLY A 112 -29.30 -19.61 -37.15
C GLY A 112 -28.33 -19.65 -35.95
N CYS A 113 -27.98 -20.83 -35.43
CA CYS A 113 -26.99 -20.94 -34.36
C CYS A 113 -25.60 -20.47 -34.84
N PRO A 114 -24.94 -19.52 -34.14
CA PRO A 114 -23.67 -18.95 -34.59
C PRO A 114 -22.45 -19.83 -34.28
N TYR A 115 -22.62 -20.93 -33.53
CA TYR A 115 -21.52 -21.81 -33.13
C TYR A 115 -21.17 -22.81 -34.24
N SER A 116 -19.88 -22.88 -34.60
CA SER A 116 -19.36 -23.69 -35.71
C SER A 116 -19.64 -25.19 -35.57
N ARG A 117 -19.59 -25.74 -34.35
CA ARG A 117 -19.98 -27.15 -34.09
C ARG A 117 -21.46 -27.41 -34.37
N CYS A 118 -22.34 -26.47 -34.06
CA CYS A 118 -23.77 -26.58 -34.34
C CYS A 118 -24.06 -26.42 -35.83
N LEU A 119 -23.39 -25.49 -36.52
CA LEU A 119 -23.47 -25.35 -37.99
C LEU A 119 -23.04 -26.64 -38.72
N ALA A 120 -21.97 -27.30 -38.25
CA ALA A 120 -21.50 -28.56 -38.82
C ALA A 120 -22.50 -29.72 -38.61
N ALA A 121 -23.18 -29.77 -37.46
CA ALA A 121 -24.26 -30.73 -37.21
C ALA A 121 -25.48 -30.48 -38.12
N THR A 122 -25.87 -29.21 -38.32
CA THR A 122 -26.93 -28.85 -39.28
C THR A 122 -26.58 -29.31 -40.70
N ALA A 123 -25.34 -29.11 -41.14
CA ALA A 123 -24.91 -29.47 -42.49
C ALA A 123 -24.87 -30.99 -42.75
N THR A 124 -24.70 -31.79 -41.69
CA THR A 124 -24.56 -33.26 -41.79
C THR A 124 -25.82 -34.02 -41.41
N GLY A 125 -26.85 -33.33 -40.88
CA GLY A 125 -28.10 -33.95 -40.42
C GLY A 125 -27.91 -34.91 -39.22
N ARG A 126 -26.77 -34.84 -38.53
CA ARG A 126 -26.43 -35.67 -37.36
C ARG A 126 -26.35 -34.77 -36.13
N ALA A 127 -26.67 -35.33 -34.96
CA ALA A 127 -26.46 -34.64 -33.69
C ALA A 127 -24.97 -34.24 -33.54
N ALA A 128 -24.71 -33.03 -33.03
CA ALA A 128 -23.35 -32.60 -32.69
C ALA A 128 -22.91 -33.37 -31.44
N THR A 129 -22.35 -34.57 -31.63
CA THR A 129 -21.74 -35.36 -30.56
C THR A 129 -20.41 -34.75 -30.14
N ALA A 130 -20.12 -34.85 -28.83
CA ALA A 130 -19.07 -34.15 -28.09
C ALA A 130 -17.65 -34.25 -28.68
#